data_AF-A0A914YLN1-F1
#
_entry.id   AF-A0A914YLN1-F1
#
_cell.length_a   1.000
_cell.length_b   1.000
_cell.length_c   1.000
_cell.angle_alpha   90.00
_cell.angle_beta   90.00
_cell.angle_gamma   90.00
#
_symmetry.space_group_name_H-M   'P 1'
#
loop_
_entity.id
_entity.type
_entity.pdbx_description
1 polymer ?
#
loop_
_entity_poly.entity_id
_entity_poly.type
_entity_poly.pdbx_seq_one_letter_code
_entity_poly.pdbx_strand_id
1 'polypeptide(L)'
;MSIQNLNNDQHFKQSIDNDGKAKLVIKDSSKADAGKYKVEATNPAGTAVSEAPLKIVPADSGKGEKAPEFTQQLKPAQTKEGETIVFDCKVDGHPPPTVAWFKDGQELKADERIKLESTSDGRQKLIIEKAKIDDQGNYKVVRLFSKLTFLQ
;
A
#
# COMPACT_ATOMS: atom_id res chain seq x y z
N MET A 1 -26.54 -12.37 -17.34
CA MET A 1 -25.76 -12.08 -16.12
C MET A 1 -26.62 -12.51 -14.94
N SER A 2 -26.18 -13.50 -14.17
CA SER A 2 -26.99 -14.09 -13.11
C SER A 2 -26.93 -13.21 -11.86
N ILE A 3 -28.09 -12.85 -11.34
CA ILE A 3 -28.21 -12.22 -10.01
C ILE A 3 -27.84 -13.30 -9.00
N GLN A 4 -26.73 -13.14 -8.28
CA GLN A 4 -26.35 -14.05 -7.21
C GLN A 4 -27.05 -13.62 -5.93
N ASN A 5 -27.72 -14.56 -5.27
CA ASN A 5 -28.22 -14.34 -3.91
C ASN A 5 -27.03 -14.30 -2.96
N LEU A 6 -26.80 -13.15 -2.32
CA LEU A 6 -25.76 -12.98 -1.32
C LEU A 6 -26.23 -13.63 -0.03
N ASN A 7 -25.43 -14.54 0.52
CA ASN A 7 -25.69 -15.15 1.81
C ASN A 7 -24.93 -14.37 2.90
N ASN A 8 -25.47 -14.37 4.12
CA ASN A 8 -24.74 -13.82 5.26
C ASN A 8 -23.60 -14.76 5.66
N ASP A 9 -22.37 -14.26 5.60
CA ASP A 9 -21.16 -14.96 5.96
C ASP A 9 -20.11 -14.00 6.59
N GLN A 10 -18.83 -14.37 6.53
CA GLN A 10 -17.75 -13.52 7.04
C GLN A 10 -17.48 -12.30 6.13
N HIS A 11 -17.76 -12.42 4.84
CA HIS A 11 -17.49 -11.43 3.79
C HIS A 11 -18.69 -10.50 3.58
N PHE A 12 -19.90 -11.05 3.45
CA PHE A 12 -21.16 -10.32 3.27
C PHE A 12 -22.03 -10.37 4.53
N LYS A 13 -22.50 -9.22 5.01
CA LYS A 13 -23.49 -9.14 6.09
C LYS A 13 -24.65 -8.22 5.74
N GLN A 14 -25.85 -8.79 5.72
CA GLN A 14 -27.12 -8.11 5.49
C GLN A 14 -27.87 -7.97 6.81
N SER A 15 -28.47 -6.80 7.02
CA SER A 15 -29.32 -6.50 8.18
C SER A 15 -30.44 -5.54 7.79
N ILE A 16 -31.61 -5.68 8.42
CA ILE A 16 -32.72 -4.74 8.31
C ILE A 16 -33.05 -4.25 9.72
N ASP A 17 -33.21 -2.95 9.92
CA ASP A 17 -33.63 -2.39 11.21
C ASP A 17 -35.16 -2.22 11.31
N ASN A 18 -35.63 -1.84 12.51
CA ASN A 18 -37.06 -1.67 12.80
C ASN A 18 -37.71 -0.53 12.00
N ASP A 19 -36.90 0.37 11.43
CA ASP A 19 -37.37 1.47 10.59
C ASP A 19 -37.42 1.07 9.11
N GLY A 20 -37.17 -0.20 8.78
CA GLY A 20 -37.21 -0.74 7.42
C GLY A 20 -35.95 -0.44 6.60
N LYS A 21 -34.86 -0.01 7.23
CA LYS A 21 -33.60 0.28 6.53
C LYS A 21 -32.79 -1.00 6.33
N ALA A 22 -32.71 -1.45 5.08
CA ALA A 22 -31.80 -2.51 4.68
C ALA A 22 -30.35 -2.00 4.58
N LYS A 23 -29.40 -2.78 5.08
CA LYS A 23 -27.95 -2.51 5.03
C LYS A 23 -27.21 -3.77 4.57
N LEU A 24 -26.30 -3.60 3.61
CA LEU A 24 -25.31 -4.60 3.21
C LEU A 24 -23.92 -4.10 3.59
N VAL A 25 -23.14 -4.94 4.26
CA VAL A 25 -21.73 -4.71 4.61
C VAL A 25 -20.89 -5.75 3.87
N ILE A 26 -19.89 -5.26 3.12
CA ILE A 26 -18.88 -6.09 2.46
C ILE A 26 -17.57 -5.85 3.19
N LYS A 27 -17.00 -6.90 3.79
CA LYS A 27 -15.70 -6.84 4.46
C LYS A 27 -14.59 -7.15 3.47
N ASP A 28 -13.36 -6.75 3.77
CA ASP A 28 -12.15 -7.12 3.01
C ASP A 28 -12.33 -7.04 1.49
N SER A 29 -12.92 -5.92 1.03
CA SER A 29 -13.39 -5.77 -0.34
C SER A 29 -12.26 -5.81 -1.37
N SER A 30 -12.54 -6.46 -2.48
CA SER A 30 -11.60 -6.76 -3.56
C SER A 30 -12.20 -6.42 -4.93
N LYS A 31 -11.38 -6.45 -5.98
CA LYS A 31 -11.89 -6.25 -7.36
C LYS A 31 -12.99 -7.25 -7.75
N ALA A 32 -13.04 -8.42 -7.12
CA ALA A 32 -14.07 -9.43 -7.39
C ALA A 32 -15.45 -9.04 -6.85
N ASP A 33 -15.51 -8.10 -5.88
CA ASP A 33 -16.77 -7.57 -5.33
C ASP A 33 -17.36 -6.46 -6.20
N ALA A 34 -16.65 -6.03 -7.25
CA ALA A 34 -17.22 -5.08 -8.20
C ALA A 34 -18.39 -5.72 -8.95
N GLY A 35 -19.51 -5.02 -9.05
CA GLY A 35 -20.72 -5.58 -9.64
C GLY A 35 -21.94 -4.71 -9.43
N LYS A 36 -23.10 -5.19 -9.88
CA LYS A 36 -24.39 -4.52 -9.65
C LYS A 36 -25.09 -5.18 -8.47
N TYR A 37 -25.41 -4.40 -7.45
CA TYR A 37 -26.14 -4.86 -6.28
C TYR A 37 -27.59 -4.43 -6.39
N LYS A 38 -28.51 -5.36 -6.11
CA LYS A 38 -29.96 -5.16 -6.16
C LYS A 38 -30.54 -5.53 -4.80
N VAL A 39 -31.39 -4.68 -4.25
CA VAL A 39 -32.25 -4.98 -3.09
C VAL A 39 -33.70 -5.03 -3.54
N GLU A 40 -34.43 -6.01 -3.03
CA GLU A 40 -35.85 -6.21 -3.31
C GLU A 40 -36.60 -6.29 -1.99
N ALA A 41 -37.63 -5.46 -1.85
CA ALA A 41 -38.48 -5.40 -0.66
C ALA A 41 -39.92 -5.78 -1.06
N THR A 42 -40.50 -6.76 -0.39
CA THR A 42 -41.81 -7.31 -0.74
C THR A 42 -42.74 -7.33 0.47
N ASN A 43 -43.99 -6.91 0.25
CA ASN A 43 -45.09 -7.03 1.20
C ASN A 43 -46.36 -7.54 0.46
N PRO A 44 -47.49 -7.81 1.14
CA PRO A 44 -48.70 -8.31 0.47
C PRO A 44 -49.29 -7.39 -0.61
N ALA A 45 -48.98 -6.09 -0.57
CA ALA A 45 -49.44 -5.12 -1.56
C ALA A 45 -48.54 -5.04 -2.80
N GLY A 46 -47.32 -5.60 -2.76
CA GLY A 46 -46.42 -5.68 -3.90
C GLY A 46 -44.94 -5.69 -3.55
N THR A 47 -44.12 -5.39 -4.57
CA THR A 47 -42.66 -5.45 -4.51
C THR A 47 -42.05 -4.15 -5.02
N ALA A 48 -41.02 -3.67 -4.32
CA ALA A 48 -40.17 -2.56 -4.73
C ALA A 48 -38.73 -3.03 -4.90
N VAL A 49 -38.02 -2.44 -5.86
CA VAL A 49 -36.63 -2.76 -6.19
C VAL A 49 -35.78 -1.51 -6.20
N SER A 50 -34.56 -1.60 -5.67
CA SER A 50 -33.52 -0.59 -5.83
C SER A 50 -32.20 -1.26 -6.23
N GLU A 51 -31.43 -0.62 -7.12
CA GLU A 51 -30.20 -1.19 -7.66
C GLU A 51 -29.12 -0.12 -7.89
N ALA A 52 -27.87 -0.50 -7.65
CA ALA A 52 -26.72 0.39 -7.84
C ALA A 52 -25.44 -0.39 -8.23
N PRO A 53 -24.55 0.17 -9.06
CA PRO A 53 -23.25 -0.40 -9.33
C PRO A 53 -22.26 -0.12 -8.20
N LEU A 54 -21.57 -1.15 -7.73
CA LEU A 54 -20.37 -1.06 -6.90
C LEU A 54 -19.13 -1.11 -7.78
N LYS A 55 -18.33 -0.05 -7.73
CA LYS A 55 -17.00 -0.01 -8.33
C LYS A 55 -15.97 -0.11 -7.23
N ILE A 56 -15.11 -1.12 -7.30
CA ILE A 56 -13.94 -1.24 -6.41
C ILE A 56 -12.74 -0.63 -7.13
N VAL A 57 -12.32 0.53 -6.65
CA VAL A 57 -11.11 1.21 -7.12
C VAL A 57 -9.95 0.88 -6.17
N PRO A 58 -8.70 0.84 -6.65
CA PRO A 58 -7.53 0.79 -5.78
C PRO A 58 -7.64 1.78 -4.61
N ALA A 59 -7.19 1.39 -3.41
CA ALA A 59 -7.32 2.19 -2.18
C ALA A 59 -6.67 3.58 -2.27
N ASP A 60 -5.82 3.78 -3.26
CA ASP A 60 -5.14 5.01 -3.57
C ASP A 60 -5.77 5.83 -4.71
N SER A 61 -6.87 5.34 -5.30
CA SER A 61 -7.63 6.08 -6.31
C SER A 61 -8.25 7.32 -5.68
N GLY A 62 -7.88 8.49 -6.18
CA GLY A 62 -8.28 9.80 -5.64
C GLY A 62 -7.19 10.51 -4.84
N LYS A 63 -6.10 9.82 -4.46
CA LYS A 63 -4.85 10.50 -4.12
C LYS A 63 -4.25 10.98 -5.44
N GLY A 64 -4.22 12.30 -5.66
CA GLY A 64 -3.54 12.87 -6.82
C GLY A 64 -2.09 12.39 -6.88
N GLU A 65 -1.51 12.35 -8.08
CA GLU A 65 -0.10 12.02 -8.22
C GLU A 65 0.76 13.05 -7.49
N LYS A 66 1.71 12.56 -6.70
CA LYS A 66 2.68 13.39 -5.98
C LYS A 66 4.08 12.92 -6.34
N ALA A 67 4.88 13.82 -6.91
CA ALA A 67 6.26 13.53 -7.25
C ALA A 67 7.05 13.09 -5.99
N PRO A 68 7.95 12.11 -6.10
CA PRO A 68 8.75 11.68 -4.96
C PRO A 68 9.71 12.77 -4.45
N GLU A 69 9.66 13.02 -3.14
CA GLU A 69 10.45 14.03 -2.44
C GLU A 69 11.04 13.45 -1.15
N PHE A 70 12.35 13.64 -0.95
CA PHE A 70 12.99 13.30 0.32
C PHE A 70 12.67 14.37 1.37
N THR A 71 11.69 14.07 2.22
CA THR A 71 11.27 14.92 3.35
C THR A 71 12.25 14.86 4.52
N GLN A 72 13.06 13.80 4.59
CA GLN A 72 14.21 13.71 5.47
C GLN A 72 15.41 13.17 4.69
N GLN A 73 16.49 13.95 4.65
CA GLN A 73 17.74 13.60 3.98
C GLN A 73 18.59 12.66 4.83
N LEU A 74 19.47 11.90 4.16
CA LEU A 74 20.51 11.12 4.84
C LEU A 74 21.46 12.05 5.59
N LYS A 75 21.94 11.56 6.73
CA LYS A 75 22.98 12.23 7.53
C LYS A 75 24.27 11.40 7.50
N PRO A 76 25.45 12.06 7.56
CA PRO A 76 26.70 11.35 7.77
C PRO A 76 26.65 10.54 9.07
N ALA A 77 27.27 9.37 9.07
CA ALA A 77 27.38 8.50 10.23
C ALA A 77 28.86 8.21 10.51
N GLN A 78 29.20 8.08 11.79
CA GLN A 78 30.50 7.63 12.26
C GLN A 78 30.27 6.56 13.33
N THR A 79 31.01 5.47 13.27
CA THR A 79 30.90 4.32 14.19
C THR A 79 32.27 3.70 14.42
N LYS A 80 32.37 2.76 15.36
CA LYS A 80 33.57 1.94 15.56
C LYS A 80 33.43 0.60 14.84
N GLU A 81 34.56 -0.02 14.54
CA GLU A 81 34.59 -1.39 14.03
C GLU A 81 33.84 -2.35 14.97
N GLY A 82 33.04 -3.24 14.40
CA GLY A 82 32.19 -4.20 15.12
C GLY A 82 30.83 -3.66 15.58
N GLU A 83 30.59 -2.35 15.55
CA GLU A 83 29.29 -1.75 15.90
C GLU A 83 28.30 -1.79 14.71
N THR A 84 27.06 -1.35 14.92
CA THR A 84 26.01 -1.28 13.90
C THR A 84 25.87 0.13 13.35
N ILE A 85 25.89 0.26 12.02
CA ILE A 85 25.61 1.52 11.31
C ILE A 85 24.12 1.55 10.94
N VAL A 86 23.47 2.69 11.15
CA VAL A 86 22.10 2.94 10.70
C VAL A 86 22.06 4.23 9.89
N PHE A 87 21.67 4.11 8.63
CA PHE A 87 21.28 5.25 7.80
C PHE A 87 19.76 5.29 7.70
N ASP A 88 19.15 6.45 7.93
CA ASP A 88 17.71 6.65 7.81
C ASP A 88 17.35 7.91 7.00
N CYS A 89 16.32 7.77 6.19
CA CYS A 89 15.72 8.89 5.45
C CYS A 89 14.22 8.67 5.30
N LYS A 90 13.51 9.71 4.86
CA LYS A 90 12.08 9.64 4.58
C LYS A 90 11.79 10.18 3.19
N VAL A 91 11.08 9.39 2.40
CA VAL A 91 10.63 9.73 1.06
C VAL A 91 9.11 9.77 1.06
N ASP A 92 8.54 10.87 0.59
CA ASP A 92 7.12 11.02 0.34
C ASP A 92 6.86 10.99 -1.16
N GLY A 93 5.66 10.60 -1.59
CA GLY A 93 5.30 10.46 -2.99
C GLY A 93 4.07 9.58 -3.19
N HIS A 94 3.35 9.83 -4.28
CA HIS A 94 2.17 9.06 -4.65
C HIS A 94 2.17 8.75 -6.16
N PRO A 95 2.11 7.47 -6.59
CA PRO A 95 2.16 6.24 -5.78
C PRO A 95 3.42 6.14 -4.89
N PRO A 96 3.39 5.32 -3.80
CA PRO A 96 4.54 5.17 -2.92
C PRO A 96 5.82 4.82 -3.71
N PRO A 97 6.90 5.61 -3.59
CA PRO A 97 8.09 5.42 -4.39
C PRO A 97 8.90 4.21 -3.92
N THR A 98 9.47 3.48 -4.88
CA THR A 98 10.49 2.47 -4.62
C THR A 98 11.86 3.14 -4.53
N VAL A 99 12.73 2.65 -3.65
CA VAL A 99 14.11 3.14 -3.50
C VAL A 99 15.11 2.01 -3.60
N ALA A 100 16.35 2.35 -3.98
CA ALA A 100 17.50 1.47 -3.92
C ALA A 100 18.65 2.16 -3.19
N TRP A 101 19.41 1.38 -2.43
CA TRP A 101 20.58 1.84 -1.70
C TRP A 101 21.85 1.50 -2.47
N PHE A 102 22.83 2.39 -2.42
CA PHE A 102 24.11 2.20 -3.08
C PHE A 102 25.24 2.62 -2.15
N LYS A 103 26.38 1.95 -2.30
CA LYS A 103 27.67 2.33 -1.73
C LYS A 103 28.69 2.48 -2.85
N ASP A 104 29.33 3.65 -2.94
CA ASP A 104 30.35 3.96 -3.95
C ASP A 104 29.91 3.64 -5.39
N GLY A 105 28.61 3.87 -5.65
CA GLY A 105 28.01 3.64 -6.96
C GLY A 105 27.51 2.20 -7.22
N GLN A 106 27.80 1.25 -6.34
CA GLN A 106 27.29 -0.13 -6.45
C GLN A 106 26.03 -0.31 -5.63
N GLU A 107 25.01 -0.94 -6.22
CA GLU A 107 23.74 -1.22 -5.54
C GLU A 107 23.96 -2.23 -4.41
N LEU A 108 23.45 -1.90 -3.22
CA LEU A 108 23.46 -2.77 -2.06
C LEU A 108 22.25 -3.70 -2.13
N LYS A 109 22.49 -4.97 -1.79
CA LYS A 109 21.45 -5.97 -1.60
C LYS A 109 21.46 -6.41 -0.15
N ALA A 110 20.30 -6.82 0.35
CA ALA A 110 20.21 -7.40 1.68
C ALA A 110 21.02 -8.71 1.72
N ASP A 111 21.74 -8.91 2.82
CA ASP A 111 22.48 -10.13 3.13
C ASP A 111 22.42 -10.38 4.65
N GLU A 112 23.28 -11.26 5.18
CA GLU A 112 23.31 -11.56 6.62
C GLU A 112 23.62 -10.33 7.49
N ARG A 113 24.32 -9.34 6.94
CA ARG A 113 24.86 -8.18 7.65
C ARG A 113 24.19 -6.87 7.25
N ILE A 114 23.71 -6.79 6.01
CA ILE A 114 23.04 -5.63 5.42
C ILE A 114 21.53 -5.87 5.43
N LYS A 115 20.80 -5.03 6.16
CA LYS A 115 19.33 -5.03 6.17
C LYS A 115 18.81 -3.75 5.53
N LEU A 116 17.86 -3.92 4.62
CA LEU A 116 17.18 -2.83 3.93
C LEU A 116 15.71 -2.86 4.36
N GLU A 117 15.25 -1.82 5.04
CA GLU A 117 13.89 -1.73 5.56
C GLU A 117 13.15 -0.55 4.92
N SER A 118 11.89 -0.78 4.54
CA SER A 118 10.99 0.22 3.96
C SER A 118 9.63 0.13 4.67
N THR A 119 9.11 1.26 5.12
CA THR A 119 7.80 1.33 5.78
C THR A 119 6.76 2.01 4.88
N SER A 120 5.48 1.75 5.16
CA SER A 120 4.35 2.35 4.42
C SER A 120 4.24 3.87 4.60
N ASP A 121 4.84 4.44 5.65
CA ASP A 121 4.91 5.89 5.85
C ASP A 121 6.11 6.55 5.13
N GLY A 122 6.83 5.80 4.31
CA GLY A 122 7.92 6.29 3.47
C GLY A 122 9.29 6.34 4.15
N ARG A 123 9.44 5.82 5.38
CA ARG A 123 10.77 5.70 6.00
C ARG A 123 11.56 4.58 5.35
N GLN A 124 12.84 4.85 5.13
CA GLN A 124 13.80 3.93 4.54
C GLN A 124 14.98 3.81 5.50
N LYS A 125 15.43 2.59 5.77
CA LYS A 125 16.61 2.32 6.59
C LYS A 125 17.56 1.36 5.88
N LEU A 126 18.84 1.69 5.97
CA LEU A 126 19.95 0.78 5.69
C LEU A 126 20.65 0.52 7.02
N ILE A 127 20.72 -0.75 7.41
CA ILE A 127 21.39 -1.21 8.62
C ILE A 127 22.56 -2.09 8.20
N ILE A 128 23.75 -1.79 8.69
CA ILE A 128 24.95 -2.59 8.47
C ILE A 128 25.45 -3.04 9.84
N GLU A 129 25.32 -4.32 10.14
CA GLU A 129 25.80 -4.90 11.40
C GLU A 129 27.31 -5.18 11.34
N LYS A 130 27.96 -5.27 12.50
CA LYS A 130 29.39 -5.63 12.63
C LYS A 130 30.26 -4.88 11.62
N ALA A 131 30.22 -3.56 11.70
CA ALA A 131 30.90 -2.65 10.79
C ALA A 131 32.38 -3.02 10.62
N LYS A 132 32.86 -2.96 9.37
CA LYS A 132 34.24 -3.21 8.97
C LYS A 132 34.84 -1.95 8.36
N ILE A 133 36.17 -1.85 8.36
CA ILE A 133 36.88 -0.74 7.69
C ILE A 133 36.47 -0.62 6.22
N ASP A 134 36.26 -1.76 5.54
CA ASP A 134 35.81 -1.78 4.15
C ASP A 134 34.43 -1.18 3.95
N ASP A 135 33.59 -1.01 4.98
CA ASP A 135 32.28 -0.35 4.86
C ASP A 135 32.38 1.17 4.74
N GLN A 136 33.57 1.76 4.93
CA GLN A 136 33.78 3.16 4.65
C GLN A 136 33.48 3.46 3.17
N GLY A 137 32.72 4.53 2.92
CA GLY A 137 32.35 4.89 1.56
C GLY A 137 31.21 5.90 1.50
N ASN A 138 30.82 6.25 0.28
CA ASN A 138 29.71 7.16 0.03
C ASN A 138 28.42 6.37 -0.16
N TYR A 139 27.50 6.52 0.78
CA TYR A 139 26.18 5.91 0.72
C TYR A 139 25.17 6.87 0.11
N LYS A 140 24.38 6.36 -0.83
CA LYS A 140 23.26 7.10 -1.41
C LYS A 140 22.01 6.22 -1.44
N VAL A 141 20.87 6.84 -1.22
CA VAL A 141 19.57 6.28 -1.56
C VAL A 141 19.10 6.98 -2.83
N VAL A 142 18.63 6.20 -3.79
CA VAL A 142 18.11 6.74 -5.05
C VAL A 142 16.70 6.23 -5.23
N ARG A 143 15.79 7.12 -5.62
CA ARG A 143 14.46 6.70 -6.06
C ARG A 143 14.61 5.89 -7.35
N LEU A 144 13.99 4.72 -7.38
CA LEU A 144 13.76 4.03 -8.63
C LEU A 144 12.47 4.59 -9.20
N PHE A 145 12.52 5.11 -10.42
CA PHE A 145 11.30 5.33 -11.17
C PHE A 145 10.66 3.97 -11.39
N SER A 146 9.48 3.74 -10.83
CA SER A 146 8.54 2.77 -11.35
C SER A 146 8.10 3.24 -12.74
N LYS A 147 8.95 3.07 -13.75
CA LYS A 147 8.56 3.11 -15.17
C LYS A 147 7.45 2.04 -15.37
N LEU A 148 6.46 2.14 -16.26
CA LEU A 148 6.24 2.94 -17.46
C LEU A 148 4.73 2.82 -17.75
N THR A 149 4.08 3.92 -18.11
CA THR A 149 2.69 3.91 -18.57
C THR A 149 2.58 3.15 -19.89
N PHE A 150 1.72 2.13 -19.97
CA PHE A 150 1.06 1.74 -21.22
C PHE A 150 -0.35 2.30 -21.18
N LEU A 151 -0.61 3.34 -21.96
CA LEU A 151 -1.98 3.77 -22.29
C LEU A 151 -2.43 2.95 -23.50
N GLN A 152 -3.64 2.40 -23.44
CA GLN A 152 -4.41 1.94 -24.60
C GLN A 152 -5.34 3.06 -25.04
#